data_AF-A0A5Q4ES88-F1
#
_entry.id   AF-A0A5Q4ES88-F1
#
_cell.length_a   1.000
_cell.length_b   1.000
_cell.length_c   1.000
_cell.angle_alpha   90.00
_cell.angle_beta   90.00
_cell.angle_gamma   90.00
#
_symmetry.space_group_name_H-M   'P 1'
#
loop_
_entity.id
_entity.type
_entity.pdbx_description
1 polymer ?
#
loop_
_entity_poly.entity_id
_entity_poly.type
_entity_poly.pdbx_seq_one_letter_code
_entity_poly.pdbx_strand_id
1 'polypeptide(L)'
;MKIRSAFVRGVVSGFAGGVAWLIGVALFFGPAQGILGDPERQSEKLIEAFTAAPAPRTVEAPWILPVALLAIGGAWGCMYVWIRSAWPGPWWKRGLRFALLGWVIMALWFEFYLLWNVLHEPTMLVALELACWAGVMSVVGLAIAGMEAALRPAH
;
A
#
# COMPACT_ATOMS: atom_id res chain seq x y z
N MET A 1 9.13 -14.57 19.95
CA MET A 1 8.02 -14.50 20.94
C MET A 1 6.73 -14.96 20.27
N LYS A 2 5.93 -15.82 20.91
CA LYS A 2 4.63 -16.28 20.38
C LYS A 2 3.50 -15.52 21.07
N ILE A 3 2.50 -15.07 20.32
CA ILE A 3 1.39 -14.24 20.84
C ILE A 3 0.07 -14.98 20.65
N ARG A 4 -0.69 -15.18 21.74
CA ARG A 4 -1.99 -15.87 21.70
C ARG A 4 -3.13 -14.99 21.17
N SER A 5 -3.13 -13.70 21.50
CA SER A 5 -4.16 -12.75 21.03
C SER A 5 -4.09 -12.51 19.52
N ALA A 6 -5.18 -12.77 18.81
CA ALA A 6 -5.30 -12.49 17.39
C ALA A 6 -5.22 -11.00 17.06
N PHE A 7 -5.84 -10.17 17.91
CA PHE A 7 -5.80 -8.71 17.76
C PHE A 7 -4.37 -8.18 17.86
N VAL A 8 -3.62 -8.57 18.90
CA VAL A 8 -2.23 -8.11 19.08
C VAL A 8 -1.35 -8.59 17.92
N ARG A 9 -1.51 -9.84 17.46
CA ARG A 9 -0.81 -10.30 16.25
C ARG A 9 -1.16 -9.46 15.03
N GLY A 10 -2.44 -9.12 14.85
CA GLY A 10 -2.92 -8.30 13.75
C GLY A 10 -2.26 -6.92 13.77
N VAL A 11 -2.28 -6.23 14.90
CA VAL A 11 -1.66 -4.91 15.06
C VAL A 11 -0.15 -4.96 14.79
N VAL A 12 0.59 -5.87 15.43
CA VAL A 12 2.05 -5.96 15.25
C VAL A 12 2.42 -6.33 13.81
N SER A 13 1.71 -7.28 13.20
CA SER A 13 1.92 -7.65 11.79
C SER A 13 1.56 -6.49 10.86
N GLY A 14 0.53 -5.73 11.20
CA GLY A 14 0.10 -4.54 10.48
C GLY A 14 1.12 -3.40 10.54
N PHE A 15 1.75 -3.15 11.69
CA PHE A 15 2.87 -2.20 11.79
C PHE A 15 4.04 -2.60 10.89
N ALA A 16 4.39 -3.89 10.86
CA ALA A 16 5.39 -4.40 9.92
C ALA A 16 4.96 -4.15 8.46
N GLY A 17 3.66 -4.32 8.16
CA GLY A 17 3.06 -3.94 6.89
C GLY A 17 3.17 -2.45 6.55
N GLY A 18 2.92 -1.56 7.51
CA GLY A 18 3.04 -0.11 7.31
C GLY A 18 4.47 0.34 7.06
N VAL A 19 5.44 -0.23 7.78
CA VAL A 19 6.88 -0.01 7.51
C VAL A 19 7.24 -0.53 6.12
N ALA A 20 6.77 -1.73 5.77
CA ALA A 20 6.97 -2.31 4.44
C ALA A 20 6.31 -1.47 3.33
N TRP A 21 5.22 -0.77 3.63
CA TRP A 21 4.55 0.15 2.70
C TRP A 21 5.45 1.36 2.40
N LEU A 22 6.02 1.98 3.42
CA LEU A 22 6.97 3.09 3.26
C LEU A 22 8.18 2.68 2.41
N ILE A 23 8.76 1.51 2.72
CA ILE A 23 9.88 0.95 1.96
C ILE A 23 9.45 0.66 0.52
N GLY A 24 8.26 0.07 0.32
CA GLY A 24 7.72 -0.23 -0.99
C GLY A 24 7.53 1.02 -1.84
N VAL A 25 6.93 2.08 -1.28
CA VAL A 25 6.76 3.35 -2.00
C VAL A 25 8.12 3.91 -2.42
N ALA A 26 9.10 3.95 -1.51
CA ALA A 26 10.45 4.41 -1.86
C ALA A 26 11.10 3.54 -2.96
N LEU A 27 10.91 2.21 -2.90
CA LEU A 27 11.52 1.27 -3.83
C LEU A 27 10.91 1.30 -5.23
N PHE A 28 9.58 1.38 -5.33
CA PHE A 28 8.86 1.27 -6.60
C PHE A 28 8.54 2.65 -7.20
N PHE A 29 8.03 3.58 -6.39
CA PHE A 29 7.71 4.93 -6.86
C PHE A 29 8.95 5.82 -6.94
N GLY A 30 9.95 5.64 -6.07
CA GLY A 30 11.16 6.48 -6.09
C GLY A 30 11.83 6.57 -7.47
N PRO A 31 12.14 5.44 -8.13
CA PRO A 31 12.66 5.45 -9.50
C PRO A 31 11.64 5.93 -10.54
N ALA A 32 10.36 5.64 -10.35
CA ALA A 32 9.29 6.03 -11.28
C ALA A 32 8.99 7.54 -11.26
N GLN A 33 9.35 8.26 -10.19
CA GLN A 33 9.10 9.70 -10.04
C GLN A 33 9.73 10.54 -11.16
N GLY A 34 10.85 10.09 -11.76
CA GLY A 34 11.43 10.79 -12.92
C GLY A 34 10.53 10.80 -14.16
N ILE A 35 9.54 9.90 -14.23
CA ILE A 35 8.55 9.83 -15.30
C ILE A 35 7.20 10.40 -14.80
N LEU A 36 6.76 9.98 -13.61
CA LEU A 36 5.46 10.38 -13.04
C LEU A 36 5.40 11.87 -12.67
N GLY A 37 6.54 12.46 -12.30
CA GLY A 37 6.67 13.86 -11.95
C GLY A 37 7.05 14.77 -13.12
N ASP A 38 7.16 14.27 -14.34
CA ASP A 38 7.50 15.05 -15.53
C ASP A 38 6.28 15.88 -15.98
N PRO A 39 6.31 17.23 -15.87
CA PRO A 39 5.17 18.07 -16.22
C PRO A 39 4.79 17.99 -17.70
N GLU A 40 5.72 17.63 -18.59
CA GLU A 40 5.43 17.49 -20.03
C GLU A 40 4.64 16.22 -20.34
N ARG A 41 4.66 15.25 -19.43
CA ARG A 41 3.96 13.96 -19.58
C ARG A 41 2.71 13.86 -18.74
N GLN A 42 2.53 14.76 -17.78
CA GLN A 42 1.49 14.67 -16.76
C GLN A 42 0.25 15.50 -17.14
N SER A 43 -0.92 15.15 -16.59
CA SER A 43 -2.13 15.93 -16.82
C SER A 43 -2.06 17.28 -16.10
N GLU A 44 -2.57 18.33 -16.74
CA GLU A 44 -2.63 19.68 -16.16
C GLU A 44 -3.38 19.68 -14.83
N LYS A 45 -4.47 18.91 -14.72
CA LYS A 45 -5.27 18.81 -13.49
C LYS A 45 -4.51 18.16 -12.34
N LEU A 46 -3.70 17.13 -12.61
CA LEU A 46 -2.88 16.51 -11.57
C LEU A 46 -1.82 17.50 -11.09
N ILE A 47 -1.13 18.17 -12.02
CA ILE A 47 -0.15 19.21 -11.70
C ILE A 47 -0.79 20.30 -10.84
N GLU A 48 -1.97 20.80 -11.23
CA GLU A 48 -2.71 21.80 -10.47
C GLU A 48 -3.07 21.28 -9.07
N ALA A 49 -3.56 20.04 -8.94
CA ALA A 49 -3.91 19.45 -7.66
C ALA A 49 -2.73 19.38 -6.66
N PHE A 50 -1.49 19.30 -7.15
CA PHE A 50 -0.28 19.29 -6.31
C PHE A 50 0.36 20.66 -6.09
N THR A 51 0.07 21.65 -6.94
CA THR A 51 0.77 22.96 -6.95
C THR A 51 -0.11 24.14 -6.59
N ALA A 52 -1.42 24.04 -6.75
CA ALA A 52 -2.36 25.09 -6.38
C ALA A 52 -2.48 25.23 -4.86
N ALA A 53 -2.89 26.42 -4.41
CA ALA A 53 -3.17 26.68 -3.00
C ALA A 53 -4.63 26.32 -2.65
N PRO A 54 -4.90 25.71 -1.48
CA PRO A 54 -3.92 25.25 -0.50
C PRO A 54 -3.19 24.00 -0.98
N ALA A 55 -1.92 23.87 -0.58
CA ALA A 55 -1.13 22.70 -0.94
C ALA A 55 -1.72 21.42 -0.31
N PRO A 56 -1.45 20.24 -0.89
CA PRO A 56 -1.86 18.98 -0.26
C PRO A 56 -1.30 18.86 1.17
N ARG A 57 -2.10 18.32 2.09
CA ARG A 57 -1.70 18.17 3.50
C ARG A 57 -0.41 17.39 3.69
N THR A 58 -0.11 16.45 2.79
CA THR A 58 1.14 15.66 2.81
C THR A 58 2.36 16.47 2.37
N VAL A 59 2.16 17.59 1.66
CA VAL A 59 3.22 18.56 1.35
C VAL A 59 3.40 19.53 2.52
N GLU A 60 2.30 20.05 3.06
CA GLU A 60 2.34 20.98 4.21
C GLU A 60 2.88 20.32 5.49
N ALA A 61 2.55 19.05 5.70
CA ALA A 61 2.95 18.26 6.86
C ALA A 61 3.42 16.87 6.41
N PRO A 62 4.70 16.73 6.00
CA PRO A 62 5.24 15.48 5.46
C PRO A 62 5.13 14.26 6.39
N TRP A 63 5.04 14.48 7.71
CA TRP A 63 4.85 13.42 8.70
C TRP A 63 3.48 12.75 8.64
N ILE A 64 2.48 13.37 8.00
CA ILE A 64 1.13 12.80 7.88
C ILE A 64 1.17 11.48 7.12
N LEU A 65 1.94 11.41 6.02
CA LEU A 65 2.01 10.22 5.19
C LEU A 65 2.54 8.98 5.96
N PRO A 66 3.71 9.00 6.62
CA PRO A 66 4.18 7.85 7.38
C PRO A 66 3.26 7.47 8.54
N VAL A 67 2.68 8.44 9.24
CA VAL A 67 1.71 8.14 10.32
C VAL A 67 0.47 7.45 9.76
N ALA A 68 -0.08 7.94 8.65
CA ALA A 68 -1.23 7.35 8.00
C ALA A 68 -0.92 5.92 7.50
N LEU A 69 0.22 5.69 6.86
CA LEU A 69 0.59 4.36 6.36
C LEU A 69 0.82 3.36 7.50
N LEU A 70 1.38 3.79 8.64
CA LEU A 70 1.48 2.93 9.82
C LEU A 70 0.11 2.58 10.40
N ALA A 71 -0.79 3.55 10.51
CA ALA A 71 -2.15 3.34 11.02
C ALA A 71 -2.97 2.42 10.09
N ILE A 72 -2.92 2.68 8.77
CA ILE A 72 -3.56 1.84 7.74
C ILE A 72 -2.96 0.44 7.78
N GLY A 73 -1.64 0.33 7.88
CA GLY A 73 -0.94 -0.95 8.04
C GLY A 73 -1.49 -1.76 9.23
N GLY A 74 -1.65 -1.12 10.40
CA GLY A 74 -2.29 -1.72 11.57
C GLY A 74 -3.67 -2.31 11.27
N ALA A 75 -4.55 -1.55 10.62
CA ALA A 75 -5.87 -2.01 10.22
C ALA A 75 -5.80 -3.19 9.22
N TRP A 76 -4.88 -3.13 8.25
CA TRP A 76 -4.65 -4.19 7.28
C TRP A 76 -4.14 -5.48 7.92
N GLY A 77 -3.26 -5.39 8.93
CA GLY A 77 -2.80 -6.55 9.68
C GLY A 77 -3.93 -7.25 10.44
N CYS A 78 -4.83 -6.48 11.06
CA CYS A 78 -6.04 -7.02 11.68
C CYS A 78 -6.96 -7.70 10.65
N MET A 79 -7.17 -7.06 9.49
CA MET A 79 -7.95 -7.64 8.39
C MET A 79 -7.34 -8.95 7.90
N TYR A 80 -6.02 -9.01 7.69
CA TYR A 80 -5.32 -10.23 7.30
C TYR A 80 -5.54 -11.36 8.30
N VAL A 81 -5.39 -11.10 9.61
CA VAL A 81 -5.63 -12.12 10.65
C VAL A 81 -7.08 -12.61 10.63
N TRP A 82 -8.03 -11.74 10.31
CA TRP A 82 -9.45 -12.11 10.24
C TRP A 82 -9.75 -13.04 9.06
N ILE A 83 -9.21 -12.75 7.88
CA ILE A 83 -9.57 -13.48 6.65
C ILE A 83 -8.61 -14.64 6.30
N ARG A 84 -7.42 -14.71 6.91
CA ARG A 84 -6.39 -15.69 6.53
C ARG A 84 -6.79 -17.16 6.72
N SER A 85 -7.81 -17.45 7.54
CA SER A 85 -8.31 -18.81 7.76
C SER A 85 -8.93 -19.40 6.49
N ALA A 86 -9.45 -18.55 5.60
CA ALA A 86 -9.99 -18.97 4.30
C ALA A 86 -8.91 -19.33 3.27
N TRP A 87 -7.63 -19.10 3.57
CA TRP A 87 -6.52 -19.32 2.63
C TRP A 87 -5.59 -20.43 3.08
N PRO A 88 -5.64 -21.63 2.46
CA PRO A 88 -4.70 -22.70 2.77
C PRO A 88 -3.31 -22.44 2.18
N GLY A 89 -2.29 -23.04 2.80
CA GLY A 89 -0.91 -23.05 2.30
C GLY A 89 0.08 -22.20 3.10
N PRO A 90 1.34 -22.09 2.60
CA PRO A 90 2.40 -21.38 3.29
C PRO A 90 2.12 -19.88 3.39
N TRP A 91 2.74 -19.23 4.38
CA TRP A 91 2.52 -17.81 4.69
C TRP A 91 2.74 -16.89 3.49
N TRP A 92 3.76 -17.15 2.65
CA TRP A 92 4.07 -16.29 1.50
C TRP A 92 2.96 -16.31 0.44
N LYS A 93 2.35 -17.48 0.18
CA LYS A 93 1.19 -17.58 -0.72
C LYS A 93 -0.01 -16.80 -0.18
N ARG A 94 -0.23 -16.83 1.14
CA ARG A 94 -1.29 -16.04 1.80
C ARG A 94 -0.99 -14.55 1.72
N GLY A 95 0.27 -14.15 1.90
CA GLY A 95 0.74 -12.78 1.73
C GLY A 95 0.50 -12.25 0.31
N LEU A 96 0.84 -13.03 -0.72
CA LEU A 96 0.60 -12.65 -2.11
C LEU A 96 -0.89 -12.58 -2.47
N ARG A 97 -1.73 -13.46 -1.91
CA ARG A 97 -3.19 -13.35 -2.07
C ARG A 97 -3.74 -12.09 -1.41
N PHE A 98 -3.24 -11.76 -0.23
CA PHE A 98 -3.63 -10.52 0.46
C PHE A 98 -3.15 -9.27 -0.28
N ALA A 99 -1.93 -9.31 -0.83
CA ALA A 99 -1.39 -8.28 -1.70
C ALA A 99 -2.28 -8.05 -2.93
N LEU A 100 -2.66 -9.14 -3.61
CA LEU A 100 -3.54 -9.08 -4.78
C LEU A 100 -4.92 -8.51 -4.40
N LEU A 101 -5.51 -8.97 -3.30
CA LEU A 101 -6.77 -8.43 -2.81
C LEU A 101 -6.66 -6.92 -2.58
N GLY A 102 -5.63 -6.49 -1.86
CA GLY A 102 -5.34 -5.09 -1.59
C GLY A 102 -5.17 -4.26 -2.85
N TRP A 103 -4.39 -4.76 -3.80
CA TRP A 103 -4.17 -4.11 -5.09
C TRP A 103 -5.47 -3.98 -5.89
N VAL A 104 -6.31 -5.02 -5.93
CA VAL A 104 -7.60 -4.99 -6.64
C VAL A 104 -8.58 -3.99 -6.01
N ILE A 105 -8.69 -3.96 -4.68
CA ILE A 105 -9.70 -3.12 -4.02
C ILE A 105 -9.25 -1.68 -3.87
N MET A 106 -7.95 -1.44 -3.69
CA MET A 106 -7.40 -0.12 -3.40
C MET A 106 -6.80 0.51 -4.65
N ALA A 107 -5.80 -0.14 -5.26
CA ALA A 107 -5.08 0.45 -6.38
C ALA A 107 -5.98 0.54 -7.62
N LEU A 108 -6.59 -0.55 -8.09
CA LEU A 108 -7.46 -0.48 -9.28
C LEU A 108 -8.59 0.54 -9.13
N TRP A 109 -9.25 0.60 -7.97
CA TRP A 109 -10.33 1.55 -7.74
C TRP A 109 -9.82 3.00 -7.71
N PHE A 110 -8.75 3.27 -6.95
CA PHE A 110 -8.19 4.61 -6.81
C PHE A 110 -7.66 5.15 -8.13
N GLU A 111 -6.88 4.34 -8.83
CA GLU A 111 -6.26 4.66 -10.13
C GLU A 111 -7.33 4.90 -11.20
N PHE A 112 -8.37 4.06 -11.25
CA PHE A 112 -9.48 4.26 -12.17
C PHE A 112 -10.29 5.51 -11.83
N TYR A 113 -10.76 5.63 -10.58
CA TYR A 113 -11.71 6.66 -10.20
C TYR A 113 -11.07 8.03 -10.10
N LEU A 114 -9.93 8.15 -9.40
CA LEU A 114 -9.31 9.44 -9.15
C LEU A 114 -8.36 9.83 -10.28
N LEU A 115 -7.30 9.05 -10.51
CA LEU A 115 -6.22 9.49 -11.40
C LEU A 115 -6.68 9.51 -12.87
N TRP A 116 -7.19 8.39 -13.37
CA TRP A 116 -7.63 8.28 -14.76
C TRP A 116 -8.90 9.09 -15.04
N ASN A 117 -9.94 8.95 -14.21
CA ASN A 117 -11.25 9.56 -14.49
C ASN A 117 -11.35 11.03 -14.04
N VAL A 118 -11.03 11.36 -12.79
CA VAL A 118 -11.21 12.74 -12.27
C VAL A 118 -10.07 13.66 -12.69
N LEU A 119 -8.83 13.18 -12.59
CA LEU A 119 -7.62 13.96 -12.84
C LEU A 119 -7.11 13.82 -14.29
N HIS A 120 -7.74 12.97 -15.10
CA HIS A 120 -7.39 12.75 -16.51
C HIS A 120 -5.91 12.43 -16.75
N GLU A 121 -5.31 11.68 -15.83
CA GLU A 121 -3.94 11.22 -15.95
C GLU A 121 -3.79 10.32 -17.20
N PRO A 122 -2.73 10.48 -18.00
CA PRO A 122 -2.53 9.66 -19.19
C PRO A 122 -2.49 8.17 -18.86
N THR A 123 -3.17 7.34 -19.66
CA THR A 123 -3.32 5.90 -19.42
C THR A 123 -2.00 5.15 -19.22
N MET A 124 -0.91 5.59 -19.87
CA MET A 124 0.41 4.97 -19.69
C MET A 124 1.02 5.25 -18.30
N LEU A 125 0.74 6.42 -17.72
CA LEU A 125 1.19 6.76 -16.36
C LEU A 125 0.39 5.97 -15.33
N VAL A 126 -0.94 5.93 -15.46
CA VAL A 126 -1.82 5.09 -14.61
C VAL A 126 -1.39 3.62 -14.67
N ALA A 127 -1.04 3.10 -15.84
CA ALA A 127 -0.53 1.73 -15.98
C ALA A 127 0.80 1.52 -15.24
N LEU A 128 1.70 2.51 -15.27
CA LEU A 128 2.96 2.50 -14.53
C LEU A 128 2.71 2.54 -13.02
N GLU A 129 1.80 3.38 -12.55
CA GLU A 129 1.42 3.48 -11.14
C GLU A 129 0.79 2.20 -10.63
N LEU A 130 -0.12 1.59 -11.40
CA LEU A 130 -0.68 0.27 -11.11
C LEU A 130 0.41 -0.80 -10.96
N ALA A 131 1.43 -0.79 -11.81
CA ALA A 131 2.58 -1.70 -11.70
C ALA A 131 3.41 -1.42 -10.44
N CYS A 132 3.66 -0.15 -10.12
CA CYS A 132 4.34 0.25 -8.89
C CYS A 132 3.57 -0.21 -7.66
N TRP A 133 2.25 0.03 -7.62
CA TRP A 133 1.37 -0.43 -6.55
C TRP A 133 1.34 -1.95 -6.42
N ALA A 134 1.40 -2.72 -7.51
CA ALA A 134 1.49 -4.18 -7.43
C ALA A 134 2.75 -4.62 -6.69
N GLY A 135 3.88 -3.95 -6.93
CA GLY A 135 5.13 -4.14 -6.20
C GLY A 135 5.01 -3.77 -4.72
N VAL A 136 4.51 -2.57 -4.43
CA VAL A 136 4.29 -2.09 -3.05
C VAL A 136 3.41 -3.07 -2.28
N MET A 137 2.26 -3.45 -2.85
CA MET A 137 1.31 -4.32 -2.19
C MET A 137 1.86 -5.72 -1.96
N SER A 138 2.71 -6.22 -2.86
CA SER A 138 3.41 -7.50 -2.68
C SER A 138 4.31 -7.47 -1.45
N VAL A 139 5.10 -6.40 -1.29
CA VAL A 139 6.00 -6.23 -0.13
C VAL A 139 5.19 -6.09 1.17
N VAL A 140 4.10 -5.31 1.16
CA VAL A 140 3.19 -5.16 2.32
C VAL A 140 2.55 -6.50 2.70
N GLY A 141 1.95 -7.20 1.75
CA GLY A 141 1.26 -8.47 1.99
C GLY A 141 2.21 -9.56 2.52
N LEU A 142 3.43 -9.64 1.97
CA LEU A 142 4.47 -10.54 2.46
C LEU A 142 4.93 -10.18 3.87
N ALA A 143 5.16 -8.89 4.17
CA ALA A 143 5.58 -8.45 5.49
C ALA A 143 4.53 -8.77 6.57
N ILE A 144 3.25 -8.48 6.29
CA ILE A 144 2.13 -8.79 7.19
C ILE A 144 2.05 -10.30 7.42
N ALA A 145 2.02 -11.09 6.34
CA ALA A 145 1.86 -12.54 6.44
C ALA A 145 3.06 -13.23 7.11
N GLY A 146 4.27 -12.76 6.83
CA GLY A 146 5.51 -13.27 7.40
C GLY A 146 5.60 -12.97 8.89
N MET A 147 5.30 -11.73 9.30
CA MET A 147 5.27 -11.34 10.71
C MET A 147 4.19 -12.12 11.47
N GLU A 148 2.99 -12.28 10.91
CA GLU A 148 1.92 -13.06 11.53
C GLU A 148 2.34 -14.52 11.74
N ALA A 149 2.97 -15.13 10.73
CA ALA A 149 3.45 -16.50 10.81
C ALA A 149 4.55 -16.68 11.87
N ALA A 150 5.46 -15.70 11.99
CA ALA A 150 6.51 -15.72 13.00
C ALA A 150 5.93 -15.63 14.44
N LEU A 151 4.91 -14.80 14.64
CA LEU A 151 4.26 -14.57 15.93
C LEU A 151 3.26 -15.67 16.32
N ARG A 152 2.75 -16.44 15.35
CA ARG A 152 1.73 -17.48 15.59
C ARG A 152 2.32 -18.67 16.36
N PRO A 153 1.69 -19.12 17.46
CA PRO A 153 2.09 -20.35 18.16
C PRO A 153 2.07 -21.57 17.22
N ALA A 154 2.96 -22.53 17.46
CA ALA A 154 2.80 -23.86 16.85
C ALA A 154 1.52 -24.48 17.45
N HIS A 155 0.68 -25.06 16.59
CA HIS A 155 -0.43 -25.90 17.02
C HIS A 155 0.12 -27.25 17.47
#